data_AF-A0A970A5X5-F1
#
_entry.id   AF-A0A970A5X5-F1
#
_cell.length_a   1.000
_cell.length_b   1.000
_cell.length_c   1.000
_cell.angle_alpha   90.00
_cell.angle_beta   90.00
_cell.angle_gamma   90.00
#
_symmetry.space_group_name_H-M   'P 1'
#
loop_
_entity.id
_entity.type
_entity.pdbx_description
1 polymer ?
#
loop_
_entity_poly.entity_id
_entity_poly.type
_entity_poly.pdbx_seq_one_letter_code
_entity_poly.pdbx_strand_id
1 'polypeptide(L)'
;VNDIITPALGVLLGKINMKHLKLIIRPAEGEEIPELAILYGQFLQNIIDFLIISVSVFIFVKLITSIKAKAESIIKEEEKKEEEKKEEPPKISKEEELLTEIRDLLKQKQGDASLASREE
;
A
#
# COMPACT_ATOMS: atom_id res chain seq x y z
N VAL A 1 0.34 -26.04 2.94
CA VAL A 1 1.20 -25.32 3.92
C VAL A 1 2.42 -26.14 4.31
N ASN A 2 2.26 -27.42 4.66
CA ASN A 2 3.37 -28.29 5.06
C ASN A 2 4.41 -28.60 3.97
N ASP A 3 4.08 -28.43 2.69
CA ASP A 3 4.96 -28.87 1.59
C ASP A 3 5.80 -27.76 0.94
N ILE A 4 5.51 -26.49 1.24
CA ILE A 4 6.25 -25.33 0.68
C ILE A 4 6.80 -24.45 1.79
N ILE A 5 6.01 -24.20 2.84
CA ILE A 5 6.40 -23.32 3.94
C ILE A 5 7.45 -24.02 4.83
N THR A 6 7.24 -25.28 5.20
CA THR A 6 8.18 -26.04 6.06
C THR A 6 9.55 -26.28 5.42
N PRO A 7 9.66 -26.63 4.11
CA PRO A 7 10.96 -26.74 3.46
C PRO A 7 11.68 -25.39 3.32
N ALA A 8 10.97 -24.33 2.92
CA ALA A 8 11.56 -23.00 2.77
C ALA A 8 12.03 -22.42 4.11
N LEU A 9 11.24 -22.60 5.17
CA LEU A 9 11.62 -22.24 6.54
C LEU A 9 12.75 -23.13 7.07
N GLY A 10 12.75 -24.43 6.77
CA GLY A 10 13.80 -25.36 7.19
C GLY A 10 15.17 -25.02 6.59
N VAL A 11 15.20 -24.42 5.40
CA VAL A 11 16.41 -23.90 4.75
C VAL A 11 16.80 -22.53 5.32
N LEU A 12 15.85 -21.62 5.57
CA LEU A 12 16.13 -20.28 6.10
C LEU A 12 16.57 -20.28 7.58
N LEU A 13 15.90 -21.08 8.41
CA LEU A 13 16.12 -21.16 9.86
C LEU A 13 17.15 -22.24 10.25
N GLY A 14 17.62 -23.04 9.28
CA GLY A 14 18.65 -24.05 9.48
C GLY A 14 18.23 -25.18 10.40
N LYS A 15 17.68 -26.27 9.85
CA LYS A 15 17.55 -27.61 10.50
C LYS A 15 17.29 -27.61 12.02
N ILE A 16 16.32 -26.82 12.51
CA ILE A 16 15.92 -26.88 13.92
C ILE A 16 15.05 -28.13 14.11
N ASN A 17 15.68 -29.31 14.19
CA ASN A 17 15.00 -30.56 14.49
C ASN A 17 14.84 -30.70 16.01
N MET A 18 13.94 -29.90 16.59
CA MET A 18 13.60 -29.97 18.01
C MET A 18 12.65 -31.12 18.33
N LYS A 19 12.10 -31.81 17.31
CA LYS A 19 11.16 -32.93 17.46
C LYS A 19 11.70 -34.12 18.27
N HIS A 20 13.01 -34.24 18.47
CA HIS A 20 13.61 -35.36 19.21
C HIS A 20 13.96 -35.03 20.66
N LEU A 21 13.63 -33.83 21.14
CA LEU A 21 13.78 -33.50 22.56
C LEU A 21 12.69 -34.21 23.37
N LYS A 22 13.12 -35.24 24.10
CA LYS A 22 12.29 -36.01 25.02
C LYS A 22 12.89 -35.94 26.43
N LEU A 23 12.04 -35.69 27.42
CA LEU A 23 12.43 -35.79 28.83
C LEU A 23 11.95 -37.14 29.34
N ILE A 24 12.89 -38.07 29.56
CA ILE A 24 12.59 -39.41 30.05
C ILE A 24 12.32 -39.30 31.54
N ILE A 25 11.07 -39.50 31.95
CA ILE A 25 10.67 -39.49 33.37
C ILE A 25 10.88 -40.86 34.00
N ARG A 26 10.65 -41.94 33.23
CA ARG A 26 11.02 -43.30 33.59
C ARG A 26 11.67 -44.01 32.40
N PRO A 27 12.91 -44.52 32.56
CA PRO A 27 13.53 -45.35 31.53
C PRO A 27 12.74 -46.66 31.38
N ALA A 28 12.77 -47.25 30.19
CA ALA A 28 12.16 -48.55 29.96
C ALA A 28 12.89 -49.62 30.80
N GLU A 29 12.13 -50.44 31.53
CA GLU A 29 12.64 -51.61 32.25
C GLU A 29 12.19 -52.86 31.49
N GLY A 30 13.11 -53.46 30.73
CA GLY A 30 12.86 -54.66 29.92
C GLY A 30 11.94 -54.42 28.71
N GLU A 31 11.42 -55.51 28.12
CA GLU A 31 10.46 -55.45 27.00
C GLU A 31 9.02 -55.15 27.46
N GLU A 32 8.72 -55.28 28.76
CA GLU A 32 7.34 -55.25 29.28
C GLU A 32 6.88 -53.85 29.73
N ILE A 33 7.79 -52.91 30.00
CA ILE A 33 7.44 -51.56 30.45
C ILE A 33 7.95 -50.50 29.46
N PRO A 34 7.06 -49.84 28.68
CA PRO A 34 7.46 -48.84 27.71
C PRO A 34 8.02 -47.56 28.37
N GLU A 35 8.91 -46.86 27.66
CA GLU A 35 9.49 -45.60 28.14
C GLU A 35 8.41 -44.54 28.36
N LEU A 36 8.40 -43.91 29.54
CA LEU A 36 7.53 -42.77 29.81
C LEU A 36 8.34 -41.49 29.63
N ALA A 37 8.25 -40.93 28.42
CA ALA A 37 8.95 -39.71 28.06
C ALA A 37 7.96 -38.61 27.66
N ILE A 38 8.19 -37.38 28.15
CA ILE A 38 7.49 -36.19 27.68
C ILE A 38 8.20 -35.70 26.41
N LEU A 39 7.50 -35.79 25.28
CA LEU A 39 7.96 -35.29 23.98
C LEU A 39 7.69 -33.77 23.85
N TYR A 40 8.40 -32.97 24.65
CA TYR A 40 8.24 -31.51 24.62
C TYR A 40 8.81 -30.86 23.35
N GLY A 41 9.62 -31.60 22.59
CA GLY A 41 10.12 -31.18 21.30
C GLY A 41 9.03 -30.72 20.33
N GLN A 42 7.90 -31.43 20.28
CA GLN A 42 6.78 -31.06 19.42
C GLN A 42 6.02 -29.82 19.91
N PHE A 43 5.92 -29.65 21.23
CA PHE A 43 5.32 -28.45 21.81
C PHE A 43 6.14 -27.20 21.48
N LEU A 44 7.46 -27.28 21.62
CA LEU A 44 8.35 -26.17 21.30
C LEU A 44 8.36 -25.87 19.79
N GLN A 45 8.32 -26.90 18.94
CA GLN A 45 8.15 -26.75 17.49
C GLN A 45 6.90 -25.93 17.17
N ASN A 46 5.75 -26.26 17.79
CA ASN A 46 4.49 -25.55 17.56
C ASN A 46 4.57 -24.07 17.98
N ILE A 47 5.31 -23.74 19.06
CA ILE A 47 5.54 -22.36 19.48
C ILE A 47 6.33 -21.60 18.42
N ILE A 48 7.41 -22.19 17.91
CA ILE A 48 8.25 -21.58 16.88
C ILE A 48 7.46 -21.40 15.57
N ASP A 49 6.69 -22.41 15.16
CA ASP A 49 5.84 -22.34 13.97
C ASP A 49 4.81 -21.21 14.10
N PHE A 50 4.18 -21.05 15.27
CA PHE A 50 3.26 -19.94 15.54
C PHE A 50 3.98 -18.58 15.48
N LEU A 51 5.18 -18.48 16.05
CA LEU A 51 5.98 -17.26 16.01
C LEU A 51 6.32 -16.85 14.56
N ILE A 52 6.72 -17.83 13.74
CA ILE A 52 7.01 -17.60 12.32
C ILE A 52 5.77 -17.15 11.56
N ILE A 53 4.63 -17.84 11.74
CA ILE A 53 3.36 -17.46 11.11
C ILE A 53 2.97 -16.05 11.52
N SER A 54 3.11 -15.70 12.81
CA SER A 54 2.79 -14.36 13.32
C SER A 54 3.64 -13.26 12.65
N VAL A 55 4.95 -13.47 12.52
CA VAL A 55 5.87 -12.53 11.86
C VAL A 55 5.59 -12.47 10.36
N SER A 56 5.31 -13.60 9.72
CA SER A 56 4.97 -13.65 8.29
C SER A 56 3.69 -12.87 7.99
N VAL A 57 2.63 -13.07 8.78
CA VAL A 57 1.37 -12.31 8.64
C VAL A 57 1.62 -10.83 8.92
N PHE A 58 2.42 -10.49 9.93
CA PHE A 58 2.78 -9.10 10.22
C PHE A 58 3.49 -8.42 9.05
N ILE A 59 4.49 -9.09 8.45
CA ILE A 59 5.19 -8.57 7.26
C ILE A 59 4.22 -8.44 6.09
N PHE A 60 3.37 -9.45 5.84
CA PHE A 60 2.41 -9.42 4.75
C PHE A 60 1.40 -8.27 4.87
N VAL A 61 0.80 -8.10 6.05
CA VAL A 61 -0.10 -6.98 6.35
C VAL A 61 0.63 -5.66 6.20
N LYS A 62 1.84 -5.53 6.78
CA LYS A 62 2.66 -4.31 6.65
C LYS A 62 3.02 -4.00 5.19
N LEU A 63 3.27 -5.01 4.35
CA LEU A 63 3.57 -4.84 2.93
C LEU A 63 2.35 -4.28 2.19
N ILE A 64 1.17 -4.86 2.39
CA ILE A 64 -0.08 -4.39 1.80
C ILE A 64 -0.41 -2.98 2.28
N THR A 65 -0.33 -2.72 3.58
CA THR A 65 -0.58 -1.38 4.14
C THR A 65 0.44 -0.36 3.62
N SER A 66 1.70 -0.74 3.43
CA SER A 66 2.73 0.17 2.88
C SER A 66 2.50 0.46 1.40
N ILE A 67 2.08 -0.52 0.60
CA ILE A 67 1.74 -0.33 -0.81
C ILE A 67 0.47 0.53 -0.92
N LYS A 68 -0.56 0.26 -0.11
CA LYS A 68 -1.79 1.07 -0.06
C LYS A 68 -1.51 2.49 0.41
N ALA A 69 -0.63 2.68 1.39
CA ALA A 69 -0.20 4.01 1.84
C ALA A 69 0.59 4.76 0.75
N LYS A 70 1.44 4.06 -0.03
CA LYS A 70 2.10 4.67 -1.20
C LYS A 70 1.12 5.02 -2.31
N ALA A 71 0.16 4.16 -2.59
CA ALA A 71 -0.89 4.42 -3.57
C ALA A 71 -1.78 5.60 -3.13
N GLU A 72 -2.18 5.65 -1.85
CA GLU A 72 -2.94 6.76 -1.28
C GLU A 72 -2.12 8.06 -1.24
N SER A 73 -0.80 8.02 -1.03
CA SER A 73 0.04 9.22 -1.11
C SER A 73 0.17 9.76 -2.53
N ILE A 74 0.17 8.90 -3.56
CA ILE A 74 0.20 9.34 -4.96
C ILE A 74 -1.15 10.00 -5.32
N ILE A 75 -2.27 9.41 -4.91
CA ILE A 75 -3.61 9.98 -5.14
C ILE A 75 -3.75 11.31 -4.38
N LYS A 76 -3.26 11.41 -3.13
CA LYS A 76 -3.30 12.67 -2.37
C LYS A 76 -2.39 13.75 -2.94
N GLU A 77 -1.23 13.40 -3.50
CA GLU A 77 -0.36 14.36 -4.17
C GLU A 77 -0.94 14.80 -5.52
N GLU A 78 -1.65 13.92 -6.23
CA GLU A 78 -2.40 14.26 -7.45
C GLU A 78 -3.62 15.13 -7.13
N GLU A 79 -4.43 14.80 -6.13
CA GLU A 79 -5.57 15.63 -5.68
C GLU A 79 -5.11 17.01 -5.21
N LYS A 80 -3.98 17.09 -4.50
CA LYS A 80 -3.44 18.38 -4.04
C LYS A 80 -2.85 19.22 -5.18
N LYS A 81 -2.23 18.58 -6.19
CA LYS A 81 -1.83 19.24 -7.45
C LYS A 81 -3.03 19.67 -8.28
N GLU A 82 -4.11 18.90 -8.25
CA GLU A 82 -5.33 19.18 -9.01
C GLU A 82 -6.17 20.28 -8.33
N GLU A 83 -6.17 20.37 -6.99
CA GLU A 83 -6.70 21.51 -6.23
C GLU A 83 -5.88 22.79 -6.46
N GLU A 84 -4.55 22.75 -6.40
CA GLU A 84 -3.70 23.92 -6.74
C GLU A 84 -3.89 24.37 -8.20
N LYS A 85 -4.16 23.44 -9.12
CA LYS A 85 -4.45 23.75 -10.53
C LYS A 85 -5.88 24.28 -10.74
N LYS A 86 -6.81 23.92 -9.86
CA LYS A 86 -8.22 24.36 -9.90
C LYS A 86 -8.43 25.71 -9.20
N GLU A 87 -7.50 26.12 -8.35
CA GLU A 87 -7.44 27.46 -7.75
C GLU A 87 -6.72 28.50 -8.61
N GLU A 88 -6.10 28.13 -9.76
CA GLU A 88 -5.79 29.15 -10.76
C GLU A 88 -7.11 29.80 -11.20
N PRO A 89 -7.24 31.14 -11.10
CA PRO A 89 -8.47 31.85 -11.45
C PRO A 89 -8.90 31.40 -12.84
N PRO A 90 -10.21 31.18 -13.07
CA PRO A 90 -10.71 30.63 -14.32
C PRO A 90 -10.05 31.41 -15.46
N LYS A 91 -9.12 30.75 -16.16
CA LYS A 91 -8.53 31.31 -17.37
C LYS A 91 -9.72 31.56 -18.26
N ILE A 92 -10.06 32.84 -18.41
CA ILE A 92 -11.10 33.36 -19.28
C ILE A 92 -11.04 32.51 -20.54
N SER A 93 -12.15 31.83 -20.86
CA SER A 93 -12.15 30.92 -22.01
C SER A 93 -11.68 31.72 -23.23
N LYS A 94 -10.95 31.12 -24.17
CA LYS A 94 -10.54 31.81 -25.40
C LYS A 94 -11.73 32.48 -26.09
N GLU A 95 -12.92 31.89 -25.93
CA GLU A 95 -14.18 32.45 -26.39
C GLU A 95 -14.55 33.75 -25.66
N GLU A 96 -14.40 33.83 -24.34
CA GLU A 96 -14.64 35.05 -23.55
C GLU A 96 -13.62 36.15 -23.85
N GLU A 97 -12.35 35.80 -24.13
CA GLU A 97 -11.33 36.75 -24.61
C GLU A 97 -11.72 37.32 -25.98
N LEU A 98 -12.05 36.44 -26.93
CA LEU A 98 -12.50 36.84 -28.26
C LEU A 98 -13.77 37.69 -28.21
N LEU A 99 -14.73 37.37 -27.34
CA LEU A 99 -15.94 38.16 -27.17
C LEU A 99 -15.66 39.55 -26.57
N THR A 100 -14.65 39.66 -25.70
CA THR A 100 -14.22 40.95 -25.15
C THR A 100 -13.56 41.81 -26.23
N GLU A 101 -12.67 41.23 -27.04
CA GLU A 101 -12.05 41.91 -28.17
C GLU A 101 -13.09 42.36 -29.22
N ILE A 102 -14.05 41.50 -29.55
CA ILE A 102 -15.14 41.83 -30.50
C ILE A 102 -15.98 43.00 -29.98
N ARG A 103 -16.32 43.04 -28.67
CA ARG A 103 -17.09 44.14 -28.08
C ARG A 103 -16.35 45.47 -28.22
N ASP A 104 -15.05 45.47 -27.96
CA ASP A 104 -14.25 46.69 -27.99
C ASP A 104 -14.06 47.19 -29.43
N LEU A 105 -13.86 46.29 -30.40
CA LEU A 105 -13.82 46.63 -31.83
C LEU A 105 -15.16 47.19 -32.34
N LEU A 106 -16.29 46.63 -31.91
CA LEU A 106 -17.62 47.15 -32.28
C LEU A 106 -17.87 48.54 -31.67
N LYS A 107 -17.44 48.75 -30.43
CA LYS A 107 -17.57 50.05 -29.76
C LYS A 107 -16.69 51.11 -30.44
N GLN A 108 -15.47 50.74 -30.85
CA GLN A 108 -14.59 51.62 -31.61
C GLN A 108 -15.21 52.00 -32.95
N LYS A 109 -15.74 51.02 -33.71
CA LYS A 109 -16.42 51.27 -34.98
C LYS A 109 -17.67 52.14 -34.84
N GLN A 110 -18.46 51.98 -33.78
CA GLN A 110 -19.61 52.85 -33.51
C GLN A 110 -19.18 54.25 -33.07
N GLY A 111 -18.10 54.36 -32.30
CA GLY A 111 -17.48 55.63 -31.95
C GLY A 111 -17.02 56.37 -33.20
N ASP A 112 -16.26 55.71 -34.08
CA ASP A 112 -15.76 56.28 -35.33
C ASP A 112 -16.90 56.67 -36.29
N ALA A 113 -17.96 55.86 -36.38
CA ALA A 113 -19.16 56.21 -37.15
C ALA A 113 -19.90 57.44 -36.57
N SER A 114 -19.94 57.58 -35.24
CA SER A 114 -20.56 58.75 -34.58
C SER A 114 -19.74 60.03 -34.72
N LEU A 115 -18.42 59.91 -34.89
CA LEU A 115 -17.50 61.01 -35.12
C LEU A 115 -17.53 61.46 -36.60
N ALA A 116 -17.64 60.51 -37.54
CA ALA A 116 -17.80 60.82 -38.96
C ALA A 116 -19.12 61.58 -39.26
N SER A 117 -20.21 61.31 -38.52
CA SER A 117 -21.48 62.04 -38.65
C SER A 117 -21.48 63.43 -37.98
N ARG A 118 -20.39 63.83 -37.32
CA ARG A 118 -20.26 65.15 -36.67
C ARG A 118 -19.39 66.14 -37.46
N GLU A 119 -18.74 65.70 -38.54
CA GLU A 119 -17.90 66.54 -39.40
C GLU A 119 -18.51 66.84 -40.80
N GLU A 120 -19.71 66.31 -41.11
CA GLU A 120 -20.58 66.75 -42.22
C GLU A 120 -21.63 67.76 -41.72
#